data_AF-A0A1C4CL78-F1
#
_entry.id   AF-A0A1C4CL78-F1
#
_cell.length_a   1.000
_cell.length_b   1.000
_cell.length_c   1.000
_cell.angle_alpha   90.00
_cell.angle_beta   90.00
_cell.angle_gamma   90.00
#
_symmetry.space_group_name_H-M   'P 1'
#
loop_
_entity.id
_entity.type
_entity.pdbx_description
1 polymer ?
#
loop_
_entity_poly.entity_id
_entity_poly.type
_entity_poly.pdbx_seq_one_letter_code
_entity_poly.pdbx_strand_id
1 'polypeptide(L)'
;MHYQLYNLEPLIKLAVIIQRATGKDYYHYVGTNKASIAHCVEWTVPFITGELQHAEYVHSKVPFDRQRAAIKESAYKIGADFNPQAGLYMLTLAEYFQPSLHKVILTLQPEIHRGIAFIQVLNKVRRNVHT
;
A
#
# COMPACT_ATOMS: atom_id res chain seq x y z
N MET A 1 6.65 -2.08 8.82
CA MET A 1 5.64 -1.84 7.77
C MET A 1 6.25 -1.26 6.49
N HIS A 2 7.35 -0.51 6.57
CA HIS A 2 8.02 0.07 5.39
C HIS A 2 8.24 -0.92 4.23
N TYR A 3 8.86 -2.08 4.49
CA TYR A 3 9.13 -3.08 3.46
C TYR A 3 7.86 -3.74 2.90
N GLN A 4 6.79 -3.85 3.70
CA GLN A 4 5.51 -4.37 3.24
C GLN A 4 4.93 -3.46 2.15
N LEU A 5 4.93 -2.15 2.39
CA LEU A 5 4.47 -1.16 1.40
C LEU A 5 5.38 -1.13 0.17
N TYR A 6 6.70 -1.10 0.39
CA TYR A 6 7.70 -1.10 -0.68
C TYR A 6 7.52 -2.29 -1.66
N ASN A 7 7.13 -3.45 -1.14
CA ASN A 7 6.86 -4.63 -1.96
C ASN A 7 5.47 -4.58 -2.62
N LEU A 8 4.43 -4.16 -1.89
CA LEU A 8 3.06 -4.20 -2.40
C LEU A 8 2.80 -3.18 -3.51
N GLU A 9 3.32 -1.95 -3.38
CA GLU A 9 3.08 -0.89 -4.37
C GLU A 9 3.45 -1.28 -5.82
N PRO A 10 4.67 -1.77 -6.12
CA PRO A 10 5.00 -2.18 -7.49
C PRO A 10 4.20 -3.40 -7.94
N LEU A 11 3.87 -4.33 -7.04
CA LEU A 11 3.06 -5.51 -7.37
C LEU A 11 1.62 -5.16 -7.73
N ILE A 12 0.97 -4.29 -6.94
CA ILE A 12 -0.38 -3.82 -7.23
C ILE A 12 -0.37 -3.01 -8.52
N LYS A 13 0.61 -2.12 -8.72
CA LYS A 13 0.76 -1.36 -9.96
C LYS A 13 0.90 -2.26 -11.18
N LEU A 14 1.72 -3.32 -11.10
CA LEU A 14 1.85 -4.30 -12.16
C LEU A 14 0.52 -5.04 -12.41
N ALA A 15 -0.18 -5.46 -11.35
CA ALA A 15 -1.49 -6.09 -11.48
C ALA A 15 -2.50 -5.16 -12.19
N VAL A 16 -2.52 -3.86 -11.85
CA VAL A 16 -3.35 -2.86 -12.55
C VAL A 16 -3.01 -2.82 -14.04
N ILE A 17 -1.72 -2.75 -14.40
CA ILE A 17 -1.27 -2.70 -15.80
C ILE A 17 -1.74 -3.95 -16.55
N ILE A 18 -1.53 -5.14 -15.98
CA ILE A 18 -1.91 -6.41 -16.62
C ILE A 18 -3.43 -6.51 -16.76
N GLN A 19 -4.19 -6.19 -15.71
CA GLN A 19 -5.66 -6.20 -15.77
C GLN A 19 -6.17 -5.29 -16.88
N ARG A 20 -5.58 -4.10 -17.04
CA ARG A 20 -5.98 -3.15 -18.08
C ARG A 20 -5.59 -3.59 -19.48
N ALA A 21 -4.42 -4.21 -19.64
CA ALA A 21 -3.93 -4.63 -20.95
C ALA A 21 -4.56 -5.94 -21.44
N THR A 22 -4.86 -6.87 -20.53
CA THR A 22 -5.24 -8.24 -20.90
C THR A 22 -6.49 -8.76 -20.20
N GLY A 23 -7.10 -8.00 -19.29
CA GLY A 23 -8.24 -8.44 -18.49
C GLY A 23 -7.94 -9.49 -17.41
N LYS A 24 -6.66 -9.83 -17.18
CA LYS A 24 -6.25 -10.88 -16.23
C LYS A 24 -6.07 -10.32 -14.82
N ASP A 25 -6.75 -10.93 -13.86
CA ASP A 25 -6.75 -10.48 -12.46
C ASP A 25 -5.66 -11.20 -11.66
N TYR A 26 -4.46 -10.63 -11.67
CA TYR A 26 -3.37 -11.10 -10.83
C TYR A 26 -3.41 -10.54 -9.40
N TYR A 27 -4.27 -9.57 -9.12
CA TYR A 27 -4.43 -9.03 -7.77
C TYR A 27 -5.12 -10.06 -6.85
N HIS A 28 -6.16 -10.71 -7.37
CA HIS A 28 -6.90 -11.77 -6.67
C HIS A 28 -6.38 -13.18 -6.95
N TYR A 29 -5.33 -13.34 -7.77
CA TYR A 29 -4.73 -14.66 -8.01
C TYR A 29 -4.17 -15.24 -6.70
N VAL A 30 -4.56 -16.48 -6.41
CA VAL A 30 -4.17 -17.21 -5.20
C VAL A 30 -3.17 -18.31 -5.57
N GLY A 31 -1.97 -18.23 -4.99
CA GLY A 31 -0.94 -19.25 -5.16
C GLY A 31 -1.26 -20.55 -4.41
N THR A 32 -0.47 -21.61 -4.63
CA THR A 32 -0.64 -22.91 -3.96
C THR A 32 -0.50 -22.83 -2.44
N ASN A 33 0.22 -21.83 -1.94
CA ASN A 33 0.37 -21.52 -0.51
C ASN A 33 -0.75 -20.62 0.05
N LYS A 34 -1.83 -20.38 -0.70
CA LYS A 34 -2.95 -19.49 -0.37
C LYS A 34 -2.59 -17.99 -0.28
N ALA A 35 -1.38 -17.59 -0.69
CA ALA A 35 -1.00 -16.19 -0.72
C ALA A 35 -1.61 -15.49 -1.95
N SER A 36 -2.01 -14.23 -1.76
CA SER A 36 -2.44 -13.32 -2.82
C SER A 36 -2.08 -11.88 -2.47
N ILE A 37 -2.02 -11.00 -3.48
CA ILE A 37 -1.80 -9.56 -3.26
C ILE A 37 -2.97 -9.00 -2.43
N ALA A 38 -4.21 -9.39 -2.76
CA ALA A 38 -5.41 -9.02 -2.03
C ALA A 38 -5.32 -9.31 -0.53
N HIS A 39 -4.90 -10.53 -0.15
CA HIS A 39 -4.75 -10.92 1.25
C HIS A 39 -3.67 -10.08 1.94
N CYS A 40 -2.54 -9.82 1.28
CA CYS A 40 -1.49 -8.98 1.85
C CYS A 40 -1.96 -7.54 2.06
N VAL A 41 -2.78 -6.99 1.17
CA VAL A 41 -3.40 -5.67 1.36
C VAL A 41 -4.33 -5.69 2.58
N GLU A 42 -5.25 -6.66 2.66
CA GLU A 42 -6.19 -6.81 3.78
C GLU A 42 -5.46 -6.91 5.13
N TRP A 43 -4.39 -7.70 5.20
CA TRP A 43 -3.55 -7.81 6.39
C TRP A 43 -2.88 -6.48 6.77
N THR A 44 -2.56 -5.64 5.78
CA THR A 44 -1.86 -4.37 5.98
C THR A 44 -2.81 -3.27 6.47
N VAL A 45 -4.10 -3.32 6.12
CA VAL A 45 -5.08 -2.25 6.42
C VAL A 45 -5.16 -1.88 7.90
N PRO A 46 -5.27 -2.82 8.87
CA PRO A 46 -5.37 -2.47 10.30
C PRO A 46 -4.17 -1.67 10.83
N PHE A 47 -2.98 -1.87 10.27
CA PHE A 47 -1.79 -1.09 10.64
C PHE A 47 -1.82 0.32 10.06
N ILE A 48 -2.41 0.47 8.87
CA ILE A 48 -2.59 1.78 8.23
C ILE A 48 -3.71 2.57 8.90
N THR A 49 -4.78 1.94 9.36
CA THR A 49 -5.85 2.63 10.11
C THR A 49 -5.45 2.97 11.55
N GLY A 50 -4.34 2.41 12.03
CA GLY A 50 -3.90 2.55 13.42
C GLY A 50 -4.64 1.64 14.40
N GLU A 51 -5.50 0.73 13.91
CA GLU A 51 -6.15 -0.31 14.72
C GLU A 51 -5.10 -1.26 15.32
N LEU A 52 -4.04 -1.56 14.57
CA LEU A 52 -2.86 -2.28 15.04
C LEU A 52 -1.62 -1.38 14.96
N GLN A 53 -0.73 -1.52 15.95
CA GLN A 53 0.53 -0.82 15.99
C GLN A 53 1.68 -1.70 15.47
N HIS A 54 2.68 -1.06 14.88
CA HIS A 54 3.92 -1.71 14.46
C HIS A 54 5.11 -0.80 14.75
N ALA A 55 6.03 -1.29 15.58
CA ALA A 55 7.30 -0.64 15.84
C ALA A 55 8.30 -0.99 14.73
N GLU A 56 8.72 0.01 13.96
CA GLU A 56 9.58 -0.18 12.80
C GLU A 56 11.01 -0.61 13.20
N TYR A 57 11.60 -1.49 12.40
CA TYR A 57 13.01 -1.92 12.47
C TYR A 57 13.46 -2.59 13.79
N VAL A 58 12.59 -2.84 14.78
CA VAL A 58 12.94 -3.42 16.10
C VAL A 58 13.67 -4.76 15.98
N HIS A 59 13.33 -5.56 14.97
CA HIS A 59 13.95 -6.86 14.71
C HIS A 59 14.79 -6.87 13.43
N SER A 60 15.15 -5.71 12.87
CA SER A 60 15.94 -5.69 11.63
C SER A 60 17.36 -6.22 11.87
N LYS A 61 17.70 -7.29 11.15
CA LYS A 61 19.06 -7.83 11.10
C LYS A 61 19.90 -7.17 10.01
N VAL A 62 19.31 -6.31 9.16
CA VAL A 62 19.98 -5.66 8.04
C VAL A 62 21.00 -4.63 8.55
N PRO A 63 22.30 -4.73 8.20
CA PRO A 63 23.30 -3.77 8.64
C PRO A 63 23.02 -2.33 8.20
N PHE A 64 22.45 -2.17 7.01
CA PHE A 64 22.12 -0.87 6.43
C PHE A 64 21.07 -0.11 7.26
N ASP A 65 20.00 -0.78 7.72
CA ASP A 65 18.98 -0.16 8.57
C ASP A 65 19.58 0.39 9.86
N ARG A 66 20.52 -0.35 10.48
CA ARG A 66 21.23 0.09 11.69
C ARG A 66 22.11 1.30 11.44
N GLN A 67 22.78 1.37 10.29
CA GLN A 67 23.61 2.51 9.91
C GLN A 67 22.76 3.78 9.71
N ARG A 68 21.62 3.67 9.03
CA ARG A 68 20.67 4.77 8.83
C ARG A 68 20.08 5.28 10.13
N ALA A 69 19.76 4.36 11.05
CA ALA A 69 19.34 4.69 12.39
C ALA A 69 20.43 5.41 13.20
N ALA A 70 21.69 4.94 13.10
CA ALA A 70 22.82 5.53 13.81
C ALA A 70 23.09 6.98 13.40
N ILE A 71 22.91 7.32 12.13
CA ILE A 71 23.02 8.70 11.62
C ILE A 71 21.73 9.53 11.81
N LYS A 72 20.74 8.99 12.53
CA LYS A 72 19.46 9.65 12.84
C LYS A 72 18.67 10.08 11.59
N GLU A 73 18.75 9.31 10.51
CA GLU A 73 17.89 9.54 9.36
C GLU A 73 16.42 9.47 9.79
N SER A 74 15.65 10.53 9.51
CA SER A 74 14.34 10.74 10.13
C SER A 74 13.34 9.61 9.86
N ALA A 75 13.45 8.94 8.71
CA ALA A 75 12.60 7.83 8.30
C ALA A 75 13.04 6.44 8.83
N TYR A 76 14.21 6.34 9.48
CA TYR A 76 14.84 5.06 9.86
C TYR A 76 15.20 5.02 11.35
N LYS A 77 14.28 5.48 12.18
CA LYS A 77 14.40 5.39 13.64
C LYS A 77 13.94 4.01 14.11
N ILE A 78 14.84 3.27 14.76
CA ILE A 78 14.51 1.96 15.36
C ILE A 78 13.46 2.18 16.45
N GLY A 79 12.38 1.40 16.40
CA GLY A 79 11.28 1.44 17.36
C GLY A 79 10.31 2.61 17.15
N ALA A 80 10.45 3.39 16.08
CA ALA A 80 9.46 4.42 15.76
C ALA A 80 8.13 3.77 15.35
N ASP A 81 7.03 4.41 15.71
CA ASP A 81 5.71 4.02 15.24
C ASP A 81 5.62 4.18 13.73
N PHE A 82 4.96 3.22 13.09
CA PHE A 82 4.62 3.32 11.69
C PHE A 82 3.77 4.57 11.42
N ASN A 83 4.08 5.31 10.35
CA ASN A 83 3.29 6.46 9.90
C ASN A 83 2.15 5.98 8.97
N PRO A 84 0.87 6.08 9.39
CA PRO A 84 -0.30 5.74 8.57
C PRO A 84 -0.31 6.37 7.17
N GLN A 85 0.16 7.61 7.05
CA GLN A 85 0.16 8.35 5.79
C GLN A 85 1.01 7.68 4.70
N ALA A 86 2.02 6.89 5.10
CA ALA A 86 2.85 6.14 4.16
C ALA A 86 2.03 5.09 3.37
N GLY A 87 0.91 4.60 3.92
CA GLY A 87 0.06 3.61 3.26
C GLY A 87 -0.88 4.16 2.19
N LEU A 88 -1.06 5.48 2.09
CA LEU A 88 -2.05 6.12 1.21
C LEU A 88 -1.88 5.76 -0.27
N TYR A 89 -0.63 5.77 -0.75
CA TYR A 89 -0.35 5.46 -2.15
C TYR A 89 -0.70 4.02 -2.48
N MET A 90 -0.28 3.07 -1.63
CA MET A 90 -0.63 1.65 -1.74
C MET A 90 -2.15 1.44 -1.75
N LEU A 91 -2.88 2.04 -0.80
CA LEU A 91 -4.35 1.92 -0.73
C LEU A 91 -5.03 2.48 -1.97
N THR A 92 -4.54 3.60 -2.51
CA THR A 92 -5.08 4.22 -3.72
C THR A 92 -4.88 3.33 -4.96
N LEU A 93 -3.75 2.63 -5.05
CA LEU A 93 -3.52 1.61 -6.09
C LEU A 93 -4.48 0.42 -5.91
N ALA A 94 -4.61 -0.09 -4.69
CA ALA A 94 -5.44 -1.25 -4.37
C ALA A 94 -6.94 -0.98 -4.55
N GLU A 95 -7.39 0.26 -4.36
CA GLU A 95 -8.78 0.70 -4.60
C GLU A 95 -9.29 0.34 -6.00
N TYR A 96 -8.38 0.27 -7.00
CA TYR A 96 -8.71 -0.17 -8.35
C TYR A 96 -9.38 -1.57 -8.37
N PHE A 97 -8.96 -2.46 -7.46
CA PHE A 97 -9.48 -3.82 -7.31
C PHE A 97 -10.45 -3.95 -6.13
N GLN A 98 -10.28 -3.15 -5.07
CA GLN A 98 -11.08 -3.19 -3.84
C GLN A 98 -11.74 -1.83 -3.55
N PRO A 99 -12.91 -1.53 -4.14
CA PRO A 99 -13.57 -0.23 -3.99
C PRO A 99 -13.93 0.15 -2.54
N SER A 100 -14.04 -0.83 -1.64
CA SER A 100 -14.29 -0.61 -0.21
C SER A 100 -13.20 0.22 0.48
N LEU A 101 -11.96 0.17 -0.02
CA LEU A 101 -10.82 0.93 0.50
C LEU A 101 -11.01 2.44 0.35
N HIS A 102 -11.93 2.90 -0.50
CA HIS A 102 -12.22 4.34 -0.66
C HIS A 102 -12.52 5.02 0.67
N LYS A 103 -13.31 4.37 1.53
CA LYS A 103 -13.66 4.92 2.85
C LYS A 103 -12.42 5.09 3.73
N VAL A 104 -11.54 4.10 3.74
CA VAL A 104 -10.28 4.12 4.49
C VAL A 104 -9.39 5.27 4.03
N ILE A 105 -9.25 5.45 2.70
CA ILE A 105 -8.46 6.53 2.10
C ILE A 105 -8.98 7.90 2.55
N LEU A 106 -10.31 8.11 2.57
CA LEU A 106 -10.90 9.38 3.00
C LEU A 106 -10.67 9.67 4.48
N THR A 107 -10.72 8.65 5.35
CA THR A 107 -10.48 8.80 6.79
C THR A 107 -9.05 9.25 7.09
N LEU A 108 -8.08 8.88 6.25
CA LEU A 108 -6.67 9.28 6.41
C LEU A 108 -6.39 10.74 6.01
N GLN A 109 -7.39 11.52 5.56
CA GLN A 109 -7.24 12.94 5.19
C GLN A 109 -6.01 13.22 4.31
N PRO A 110 -5.93 12.62 3.11
CA PRO A 110 -4.72 12.64 2.31
C PRO A 110 -4.32 14.06 1.92
N GLU A 111 -3.08 14.44 2.21
CA GLU A 111 -2.50 15.64 1.60
C GLU A 111 -2.39 15.43 0.09
N ILE A 112 -2.92 16.36 -0.70
CA ILE A 112 -3.00 16.25 -2.16
C ILE A 112 -1.59 16.41 -2.77
N HIS A 113 -0.84 15.31 -2.80
CA HIS A 113 0.42 15.21 -3.53
C HIS A 113 0.13 14.81 -4.99
N ARG A 114 0.85 15.40 -5.95
CA ARG A 114 0.60 15.32 -7.41
C ARG A 114 0.50 13.90 -8.02
N GLY A 115 0.85 12.83 -7.29
CA GLY A 115 0.71 11.44 -7.74
C GLY A 115 -0.56 10.72 -7.29
N ILE A 116 -1.07 11.02 -6.09
CA ILE A 116 -2.23 10.32 -5.50
C ILE A 116 -3.52 10.76 -6.19
N ALA A 117 -3.68 12.06 -6.44
CA ALA A 117 -4.87 12.60 -7.10
C ALA A 117 -5.07 12.06 -8.52
N PHE A 118 -3.98 11.86 -9.28
CA PHE A 118 -4.07 11.35 -10.65
C PHE A 118 -4.57 9.90 -10.69
N ILE A 119 -4.13 9.04 -9.77
CA ILE A 119 -4.60 7.64 -9.70
C ILE A 119 -6.08 7.59 -9.31
N GLN A 120 -6.53 8.45 -8.38
CA GLN A 120 -7.94 8.56 -8.02
C GLN A 120 -8.82 8.96 -9.23
N VAL A 121 -8.35 9.89 -10.08
CA VAL A 121 -9.04 10.25 -11.31
C VAL A 121 -9.12 9.04 -12.26
N LEU A 122 -8.01 8.33 -12.48
CA LEU A 122 -7.99 7.13 -13.32
C LEU A 122 -8.98 6.06 -12.82
N ASN A 123 -9.07 5.87 -11.50
CA ASN A 123 -10.02 4.94 -10.90
C ASN A 123 -11.48 5.39 -11.09
N LYS A 124 -11.76 6.70 -11.01
CA LYS A 124 -13.10 7.25 -11.22
C LYS A 124 -13.58 7.15 -12.67
N VAL A 125 -12.73 7.41 -13.66
CA VAL A 125 -13.13 7.38 -15.09
C VAL A 125 -13.67 6.00 -15.51
N ARG A 126 -13.22 4.90 -14.88
CA ARG A 126 -13.75 3.55 -15.11
C ARG A 126 -15.22 3.37 -14.68
N ARG A 127 -15.71 4.11 -13.67
CA ARG A 127 -17.09 3.97 -13.17
C ARG A 127 -18.15 4.40 -14.21
N ASN A 128 -17.77 5.17 -15.23
CA ASN A 128 -18.69 5.79 -16.18
C ASN A 128 -18.73 5.13 -17.57
N VAL A 129 -18.13 3.95 -17.76
CA VAL A 129 -18.12 3.25 -19.08
C VAL A 129 -19.21 2.17 -19.18
N HIS A 130 -20.21 2.21 -18.29
CA HIS A 130 -21.43 1.42 -18.41
C HIS A 130 -22.66 2.34 -18.32
N THR A 131 -22.96 3.02 -19.42
CA THR A 131 -24.29 3.50 -19.83
C THR A 131 -24.32 3.61 -21.35
#